data_AF-A0A2V7TKZ0-F1
#
_entry.id   AF-A0A2V7TKZ0-F1
#
_cell.length_a   1.000
_cell.length_b   1.000
_cell.length_c   1.000
_cell.angle_alpha   90.00
_cell.angle_beta   90.00
_cell.angle_gamma   90.00
#
_symmetry.space_group_name_H-M   'P 1'
#
loop_
_entity.id
_entity.type
_entity.pdbx_description
1 polymer ?
#
loop_
_entity_poly.entity_id
_entity_poly.type
_entity_poly.pdbx_seq_one_letter_code
_entity_poly.pdbx_strand_id
1 'polypeptide(L)'
;AALFHLERSAPADHCDGLAIWRLIELKKSVYRLQDDDPELVPWHHRLDEMAAEANPDDLLLAEIEAMGPNGQIRDPRQLELFGTLLTELQGMKTRSGGPGDIHRVSMLNGSTYVGTWEEIVQQMKDDAAEWVRRSLEQYMAAVAHRGRKETGVAIPATDPESFIRGSADAGLLRILH
;
A
#
# COMPACT_ATOMS: atom_id res chain seq x y z
N ALA A 1 11.70 1.44 29.83
CA ALA A 1 11.92 2.12 28.54
C ALA A 1 10.66 2.85 28.05
N ALA A 2 9.50 2.18 27.92
CA ALA A 2 8.28 2.82 27.39
C ALA A 2 7.79 4.03 28.23
N LEU A 3 7.70 3.91 29.56
CA LEU A 3 7.25 5.01 30.43
C LEU A 3 8.16 6.25 30.35
N PHE A 4 9.48 6.05 30.29
CA PHE A 4 10.47 7.12 30.19
C PHE A 4 10.29 8.00 28.94
N HIS A 5 9.93 7.40 27.80
CA HIS A 5 9.65 8.18 26.59
C HIS A 5 8.30 8.89 26.66
N LEU A 6 7.30 8.26 27.28
CA LEU A 6 5.95 8.82 27.43
C LEU A 6 5.89 10.00 28.42
N GLU A 7 6.72 9.99 29.46
CA GLU A 7 6.84 11.12 30.41
C GLU A 7 7.40 12.41 29.81
N ARG A 8 7.95 12.34 28.59
CA ARG A 8 8.46 13.51 27.87
C ARG A 8 7.39 14.22 27.04
N SER A 9 6.15 13.73 27.08
CA SER A 9 5.01 14.30 26.36
C SER A 9 3.98 14.84 27.34
N ALA A 10 3.38 15.98 27.00
CA ALA A 10 2.27 16.56 27.74
C ALA A 10 0.93 15.94 27.27
N PRO A 11 -0.15 15.99 28.06
CA PRO A 11 -1.46 15.48 27.66
C PRO A 11 -1.94 16.01 26.29
N ALA A 12 -1.65 17.28 25.99
CA ALA A 12 -2.02 17.92 24.72
C ALA A 12 -1.30 17.34 23.49
N ASP A 13 -0.15 16.68 23.67
CA ASP A 13 0.60 16.06 22.57
C ASP A 13 -0.03 14.73 22.10
N HIS A 14 -1.05 14.24 22.83
CA HIS A 14 -1.73 12.99 22.51
C HIS A 14 -3.05 13.25 21.79
N CYS A 15 -3.20 12.58 20.65
CA CYS A 15 -4.41 12.57 19.82
C CYS A 15 -5.12 11.21 19.83
N ASP A 16 -4.63 10.24 20.61
CA ASP A 16 -5.22 8.90 20.73
C ASP A 16 -5.64 8.64 22.19
N GLY A 17 -6.95 8.50 22.42
CA GLY A 17 -7.53 8.26 23.74
C GLY A 17 -7.12 6.92 24.34
N LEU A 18 -6.95 5.87 23.52
CA LEU A 18 -6.49 4.57 23.99
C LEU A 18 -5.03 4.63 24.46
N ALA A 19 -4.20 5.41 23.77
CA ALA A 19 -2.82 5.64 24.17
C ALA A 19 -2.73 6.36 25.53
N ILE A 20 -3.56 7.39 25.74
CA ILE A 20 -3.66 8.09 27.03
C ILE A 20 -4.13 7.14 28.14
N TRP A 21 -5.17 6.34 27.91
CA TRP A 21 -5.66 5.39 28.90
C TRP A 21 -4.59 4.36 29.30
N ARG A 22 -3.85 3.81 28.33
CA ARG A 22 -2.75 2.87 28.60
C ARG A 22 -1.62 3.52 29.40
N LEU A 23 -1.34 4.81 29.15
CA LEU A 23 -0.35 5.56 29.91
C LEU A 23 -0.79 5.76 31.37
N ILE A 24 -2.06 6.10 31.62
CA ILE A 24 -2.63 6.20 32.97
C ILE A 24 -2.47 4.88 33.72
N GLU A 25 -2.88 3.76 33.11
CA GLU A 25 -2.77 2.43 33.72
C GLU A 25 -1.31 2.03 34.00
N LEU A 26 -0.39 2.39 33.10
CA LEU A 26 1.03 2.16 33.29
C LEU A 26 1.59 2.98 34.46
N LYS A 27 1.21 4.26 34.57
CA LYS A 27 1.61 5.15 35.69
C LYS A 27 1.07 4.64 37.02
N LYS A 28 -0.21 4.28 37.08
CA LYS A 28 -0.82 3.65 38.27
C LYS A 28 -0.07 2.38 38.68
N SER A 29 0.28 1.53 37.72
CA SER A 29 1.00 0.28 37.98
C SER A 29 2.43 0.50 38.48
N VAL A 30 3.17 1.43 37.87
CA VAL A 30 4.60 1.68 38.16
C VAL A 30 4.78 2.52 39.42
N TYR A 31 4.01 3.60 39.57
CA TYR A 31 4.12 4.54 40.70
C TYR A 31 3.14 4.25 41.83
N ARG A 32 2.28 3.23 41.68
CA ARG A 32 1.27 2.85 42.69
C ARG A 32 0.30 3.99 43.01
N LEU A 33 0.00 4.82 42.02
CA LEU A 33 -0.95 5.91 42.13
C LEU A 33 -2.37 5.38 42.37
N GLN A 34 -3.15 6.13 43.14
CA GLN A 34 -4.58 5.90 43.27
C GLN A 34 -5.34 6.53 42.09
N ASP A 35 -6.61 6.17 41.92
CA ASP A 35 -7.42 6.68 40.80
C ASP A 35 -7.65 8.20 40.87
N ASP A 36 -7.70 8.75 42.08
CA ASP A 36 -7.89 10.17 42.37
C ASP A 36 -6.58 10.95 42.50
N ASP A 37 -5.45 10.34 42.13
CA ASP A 37 -4.14 10.99 42.22
C ASP A 37 -4.09 12.27 41.36
N PRO A 38 -3.64 13.42 41.91
CA PRO A 38 -3.53 14.68 41.18
C PRO A 38 -2.70 14.60 39.91
N GLU A 39 -1.71 13.69 39.83
CA GLU A 39 -0.90 13.49 38.63
C GLU A 39 -1.74 12.98 37.44
N LEU A 40 -2.85 12.30 37.70
CA LEU A 40 -3.73 11.73 36.68
C LEU A 40 -4.78 12.73 36.17
N VAL A 41 -5.09 13.78 36.94
CA VAL A 41 -6.14 14.77 36.62
C VAL A 41 -5.98 15.39 35.22
N PRO A 42 -4.78 15.84 34.79
CA PRO A 42 -4.61 16.40 33.44
C PRO A 42 -4.86 15.39 32.32
N TRP A 43 -4.63 14.10 32.59
CA TRP A 43 -4.83 13.02 31.62
C TRP A 43 -6.31 12.63 31.51
N HIS A 44 -7.02 12.60 32.63
CA HIS A 44 -8.47 12.42 32.64
C HIS A 44 -9.18 13.57 31.92
N HIS A 45 -8.79 14.82 32.20
CA HIS A 45 -9.33 15.99 31.48
C HIS A 45 -9.13 15.88 29.98
N ARG A 46 -7.95 15.41 29.54
CA ARG A 46 -7.68 15.21 28.12
C ARG A 46 -8.56 14.11 27.50
N LEU A 47 -8.81 13.02 28.23
CA LEU A 47 -9.75 11.98 27.77
C LEU A 47 -11.17 12.55 27.63
N ASP A 48 -11.61 13.38 28.58
CA ASP A 48 -12.92 14.01 28.54
C ASP A 48 -13.06 14.99 27.36
N GLU A 49 -12.01 15.79 27.09
CA GLU A 49 -11.96 16.64 25.89
C GLU A 49 -12.09 15.83 24.60
N MET A 50 -11.47 14.65 24.54
CA MET A 50 -11.49 13.78 23.35
C MET A 50 -12.77 12.96 23.22
N ALA A 51 -13.44 12.68 24.35
CA ALA A 51 -14.74 12.03 24.39
C ALA A 51 -15.89 13.02 24.20
N ALA A 52 -15.61 14.32 24.15
CA ALA A 52 -16.59 15.35 23.86
C ALA A 52 -17.27 15.09 22.51
N GLU A 53 -18.53 15.51 22.40
CA GLU A 53 -19.29 15.37 21.16
C GLU A 53 -18.54 16.02 19.99
N ALA A 54 -18.57 15.33 18.84
CA ALA A 54 -18.01 15.84 17.60
C ALA A 54 -18.54 17.25 17.34
N ASN A 55 -17.64 18.19 17.07
CA ASN A 55 -18.05 19.57 16.84
C ASN A 55 -18.83 19.67 15.50
N PRO A 56 -19.55 20.77 15.24
CA PRO A 56 -20.33 20.91 14.00
C PRO A 56 -19.50 20.77 12.71
N ASP A 57 -18.23 21.16 12.74
CA ASP A 57 -17.31 21.03 11.60
C ASP A 57 -16.92 19.56 11.38
N ASP A 58 -16.69 18.79 12.45
CA ASP A 58 -16.41 17.35 12.41
C ASP A 58 -17.62 16.58 11.87
N LEU A 59 -18.84 16.97 12.27
CA LEU A 59 -20.08 16.37 11.76
C LEU A 59 -20.27 16.66 10.26
N LEU A 60 -20.00 17.90 9.84
CA LEU A 60 -20.04 18.27 8.43
C LEU A 60 -18.97 17.52 7.61
N LEU A 61 -17.76 17.38 8.15
CA LEU A 61 -16.69 16.63 7.49
C LEU A 61 -17.06 15.16 7.36
N ALA A 62 -17.61 14.55 8.41
CA ALA A 62 -18.11 13.17 8.37
C ALA A 62 -19.24 13.00 7.34
N GLU A 63 -20.14 13.98 7.19
CA GLU A 63 -21.17 13.99 6.15
C GLU A 63 -20.55 14.06 4.75
N ILE A 64 -19.53 14.91 4.54
CA ILE A 64 -18.81 15.02 3.27
C ILE A 64 -18.05 13.74 2.93
N GLU A 65 -17.37 13.12 3.90
CA GLU A 65 -16.66 11.85 3.71
C GLU A 65 -17.60 10.69 3.41
N ALA A 66 -18.81 10.74 3.97
CA ALA A 66 -19.87 9.80 3.64
C ALA A 66 -20.43 10.02 2.22
N MET A 67 -20.22 11.18 1.59
CA MET A 67 -20.63 11.43 0.21
C MET A 67 -19.58 10.97 -0.80
N GLY A 68 -20.02 10.20 -1.79
CA GLY A 68 -19.25 9.89 -2.98
C GLY A 68 -19.10 11.11 -3.91
N PRO A 69 -18.24 11.01 -4.93
CA PRO A 69 -17.93 12.11 -5.87
C PRO A 69 -19.15 12.65 -6.65
N ASN A 70 -20.27 11.95 -6.61
CA ASN A 70 -21.51 12.28 -7.29
C ASN A 70 -22.58 12.86 -6.32
N GLY A 71 -22.22 13.12 -5.06
CA GLY A 71 -23.13 13.59 -4.00
C GLY A 71 -24.05 12.52 -3.41
N GLN A 72 -23.82 11.23 -3.72
CA GLN A 72 -24.58 10.12 -3.13
C GLN A 72 -23.87 9.58 -1.89
N ILE A 73 -24.61 9.20 -0.85
CA ILE A 73 -24.05 8.53 0.33
C ILE A 73 -23.40 7.20 -0.11
N ARG A 74 -22.14 7.02 0.26
CA ARG A 74 -21.33 5.84 -0.05
C ARG A 74 -21.89 4.63 0.70
N ASP A 75 -22.33 3.60 -0.03
CA ASP A 75 -22.82 2.37 0.60
C ASP A 75 -21.62 1.60 1.18
N PRO A 76 -21.61 1.28 2.49
CA PRO A 76 -20.55 0.49 3.14
C PRO A 76 -20.26 -0.84 2.42
N ARG A 77 -21.27 -1.42 1.76
CA ARG A 77 -21.14 -2.67 1.00
C ARG A 77 -20.32 -2.52 -0.28
N GLN A 78 -20.06 -1.31 -0.76
CA GLN A 78 -19.19 -1.10 -1.93
C GLN A 78 -17.75 -1.52 -1.67
N LEU A 79 -17.27 -1.45 -0.42
CA LEU A 79 -15.91 -1.90 -0.08
C LEU A 79 -15.81 -3.44 -0.07
N GLU A 80 -16.89 -4.14 0.30
CA GLU A 80 -16.96 -5.60 0.14
C GLU A 80 -16.89 -6.00 -1.33
N LEU A 81 -17.50 -5.22 -2.23
CA LEU A 81 -17.38 -5.44 -3.68
C LEU A 81 -15.95 -5.29 -4.19
N PHE A 82 -15.14 -4.37 -3.64
CA PHE A 82 -13.72 -4.29 -3.95
C PHE A 82 -12.95 -5.51 -3.41
N GLY A 83 -13.28 -5.99 -2.21
CA GLY A 83 -12.68 -7.19 -1.64
C GLY A 83 -12.98 -8.46 -2.44
N THR A 84 -14.22 -8.63 -2.89
CA THR A 84 -14.62 -9.72 -3.79
C THR A 84 -13.95 -9.57 -5.15
N LEU A 85 -13.89 -8.35 -5.71
CA LEU A 85 -13.22 -8.12 -6.99
C LEU A 85 -11.72 -8.43 -6.91
N LEU A 86 -11.04 -8.05 -5.83
CA LEU A 86 -9.62 -8.36 -5.62
C LEU A 86 -9.37 -9.87 -5.45
N THR A 87 -10.26 -10.56 -4.75
CA THR A 87 -10.19 -12.02 -4.57
C THR A 87 -10.46 -12.75 -5.90
N GLU A 88 -11.41 -12.27 -6.69
CA GLU A 88 -11.66 -12.73 -8.05
C GLU A 88 -10.48 -12.44 -8.97
N LEU A 89 -9.85 -11.25 -8.88
CA LEU A 89 -8.66 -10.89 -9.64
C LEU A 89 -7.46 -11.77 -9.29
N GLN A 90 -7.25 -12.07 -8.01
CA GLN A 90 -6.23 -13.02 -7.56
C GLN A 90 -6.55 -14.45 -8.03
N GLY A 91 -7.83 -14.83 -8.01
CA GLY A 91 -8.34 -16.07 -8.60
C GLY A 91 -8.15 -16.15 -10.12
N MET A 92 -8.26 -15.02 -10.81
CA MET A 92 -7.99 -14.92 -12.26
C MET A 92 -6.50 -14.92 -12.55
N LYS A 93 -5.67 -14.29 -11.70
CA LYS A 93 -4.20 -14.32 -11.78
C LYS A 93 -3.68 -15.76 -11.60
N THR A 94 -4.23 -16.51 -10.64
CA THR A 94 -3.93 -17.94 -10.46
C THR A 94 -4.46 -18.83 -11.60
N ARG A 95 -5.50 -18.42 -12.32
CA ARG A 95 -5.97 -19.10 -13.55
C ARG A 95 -5.20 -18.69 -14.81
N SER A 96 -4.36 -17.65 -14.76
CA SER A 96 -3.70 -17.04 -15.92
C SER A 96 -2.16 -17.07 -15.88
N GLY A 97 -1.57 -17.93 -15.06
CA GLY A 97 -0.12 -17.94 -14.86
C GLY A 97 0.26 -18.44 -13.48
N GLY A 98 0.14 -19.74 -13.22
CA GLY A 98 0.67 -20.34 -11.99
C GLY A 98 2.20 -20.18 -11.90
N PRO A 99 2.79 -20.23 -10.70
CA PRO A 99 4.25 -20.28 -10.54
C PRO A 99 4.78 -21.60 -11.15
N GLY A 100 5.10 -21.56 -12.43
CA GLY A 100 5.44 -22.72 -13.26
C GLY A 100 4.91 -22.66 -14.70
N ASP A 101 4.02 -21.71 -15.03
CA ASP A 101 3.55 -21.55 -16.40
C ASP A 101 4.67 -20.98 -17.29
N ILE A 102 4.93 -21.70 -18.38
CA ILE A 102 5.93 -21.33 -19.37
C ILE A 102 5.28 -20.43 -20.42
N HIS A 103 5.83 -19.24 -20.56
CA HIS A 103 5.40 -18.23 -21.51
C HIS A 103 6.44 -18.08 -22.61
N ARG A 104 6.01 -17.52 -23.75
CA ARG A 104 6.89 -17.17 -24.85
C ARG A 104 6.66 -15.71 -25.22
N VAL A 105 7.73 -14.94 -25.33
CA VAL A 105 7.69 -13.50 -25.64
C VAL A 105 8.58 -13.21 -26.83
N SER A 106 8.08 -12.45 -27.80
CA SER A 106 8.86 -11.95 -28.93
C SER A 106 9.03 -10.44 -28.87
N MET A 107 10.26 -9.96 -28.97
CA MET A 107 10.61 -8.55 -29.06
C MET A 107 10.45 -8.03 -30.50
N LEU A 108 10.35 -6.71 -30.65
CA LEU A 108 10.29 -6.06 -31.96
C LEU A 108 11.56 -6.26 -32.81
N ASN A 109 12.71 -6.49 -32.15
CA ASN A 109 13.98 -6.77 -32.82
C ASN A 109 14.10 -8.24 -33.31
N GLY A 110 13.08 -9.07 -33.09
CA GLY A 110 13.05 -10.47 -33.48
C GLY A 110 13.59 -11.46 -32.43
N SER A 111 14.15 -11.00 -31.30
CA SER A 111 14.54 -11.91 -30.22
C SER A 111 13.32 -12.55 -29.57
N THR A 112 13.46 -13.79 -29.11
CA THR A 112 12.38 -14.54 -28.49
C THR A 112 12.88 -15.19 -27.20
N TYR A 113 12.09 -15.06 -26.14
CA TYR A 113 12.38 -15.59 -24.81
C TYR A 113 11.30 -16.58 -24.39
N VAL A 114 11.71 -17.63 -23.68
CA VAL A 114 10.81 -18.69 -23.18
C VAL A 114 11.15 -18.98 -21.73
N GLY A 115 10.12 -19.14 -20.91
CA GLY A 115 10.26 -19.46 -19.49
C GLY A 115 9.12 -18.89 -18.67
N THR A 116 9.26 -18.93 -17.36
CA THR A 116 8.42 -18.14 -16.46
C THR A 116 8.62 -16.64 -16.70
N TRP A 117 7.71 -15.81 -16.18
CA TRP A 117 7.85 -14.35 -16.32
C TRP A 117 9.19 -13.83 -15.78
N GLU A 118 9.65 -14.34 -14.63
CA GLU A 118 10.93 -13.95 -14.04
C GLU A 118 12.12 -14.37 -14.91
N GLU A 119 12.13 -15.62 -15.41
CA GLU A 119 13.19 -16.11 -16.30
C GLU A 119 13.26 -15.32 -17.61
N ILE A 120 12.11 -14.90 -18.17
CA ILE A 120 12.07 -14.07 -19.37
C ILE A 120 12.69 -12.70 -19.11
N VAL A 121 12.31 -12.02 -18.03
CA VAL A 121 12.88 -10.70 -17.71
C VAL A 121 14.38 -10.83 -17.41
N GLN A 122 14.80 -11.93 -16.76
CA GLN A 122 16.21 -12.21 -16.51
C GLN A 122 16.98 -12.39 -17.83
N GLN A 123 16.47 -13.18 -18.78
CA GLN A 123 17.05 -13.33 -20.12
C GLN A 123 17.14 -11.99 -20.86
N MET A 124 16.09 -11.18 -20.83
CA MET A 124 16.07 -9.83 -21.43
C MET A 124 17.12 -8.90 -20.81
N LYS A 125 17.31 -8.96 -19.48
CA LYS A 125 18.34 -8.19 -18.78
C LYS A 125 19.75 -8.66 -19.17
N ASP A 126 19.95 -9.96 -19.30
CA ASP A 126 21.26 -10.53 -19.60
C ASP A 126 21.68 -10.29 -21.06
N ASP A 127 20.72 -10.23 -22.00
CA ASP A 127 20.96 -9.80 -23.38
C ASP A 127 21.30 -8.31 -23.49
N ALA A 128 20.80 -7.49 -22.57
CA ALA A 128 21.12 -6.07 -22.51
C ALA A 128 22.45 -5.87 -21.77
N ALA A 129 23.58 -6.01 -22.48
CA ALA A 129 24.95 -6.06 -21.93
C ALA A 129 25.29 -5.03 -20.83
N GLU A 130 24.73 -3.82 -20.89
CA GLU A 130 24.89 -2.76 -19.87
C GLU A 130 24.20 -3.06 -18.51
N TRP A 131 23.25 -4.01 -18.49
CA TRP A 131 22.41 -4.37 -17.34
C TRP A 131 22.78 -5.70 -16.68
N VAL A 132 23.71 -6.47 -17.24
CA VAL A 132 24.12 -7.79 -16.71
C VAL A 132 24.48 -7.73 -15.22
N ARG A 133 25.20 -6.68 -14.80
CA ARG A 133 25.64 -6.48 -13.40
C ARG A 133 24.64 -5.72 -12.51
N ARG A 134 23.51 -5.27 -13.06
CA ARG A 134 22.47 -4.52 -12.33
C ARG A 134 21.39 -5.47 -11.81
N SER A 135 20.63 -5.03 -10.82
CA SER A 135 19.50 -5.83 -10.31
C SER A 135 18.36 -5.87 -11.34
N LEU A 136 17.52 -6.91 -11.23
CA LEU A 136 16.33 -7.06 -12.06
C LEU A 136 15.36 -5.89 -11.90
N GLU A 137 15.17 -5.40 -10.67
CA GLU A 137 14.34 -4.23 -10.37
C GLU A 137 14.84 -2.95 -11.06
N GLN A 138 16.16 -2.71 -11.03
CA GLN A 138 16.76 -1.53 -11.68
C GLN A 138 16.58 -1.58 -13.20
N TYR A 139 16.73 -2.76 -13.78
CA TYR A 139 16.48 -2.99 -15.20
C TYR A 139 15.01 -2.70 -15.56
N MET A 140 14.06 -3.31 -14.83
CA MET A 140 12.63 -3.10 -15.08
C MET A 140 12.23 -1.63 -14.93
N ALA A 141 12.69 -0.94 -13.88
CA ALA A 141 12.40 0.48 -13.68
C ALA A 141 12.93 1.36 -14.81
N ALA A 142 14.15 1.09 -15.29
CA ALA A 142 14.76 1.86 -16.36
C ALA A 142 14.05 1.64 -17.71
N VAL A 143 13.74 0.38 -18.04
CA VAL A 143 13.02 0.02 -19.26
C VAL A 143 11.59 0.55 -19.22
N ALA A 144 10.89 0.44 -18.09
CA ALA A 144 9.54 0.97 -17.93
C ALA A 144 9.50 2.51 -18.10
N HIS A 145 10.48 3.22 -17.52
CA HIS A 145 10.59 4.66 -17.68
C HIS A 145 10.87 5.08 -19.12
N ARG A 146 11.78 4.37 -19.81
CA ARG A 146 12.03 4.58 -21.24
C ARG A 146 10.78 4.30 -22.07
N GLY A 147 10.16 3.15 -21.88
CA GLY A 147 8.96 2.73 -22.60
C GLY A 147 7.81 3.71 -22.43
N ARG A 148 7.59 4.24 -21.21
CA ARG A 148 6.60 5.29 -20.97
C ARG A 148 6.93 6.59 -21.69
N LYS A 149 8.20 6.99 -21.76
CA LYS A 149 8.61 8.18 -22.53
C LYS A 149 8.37 8.03 -24.02
N GLU A 150 8.56 6.82 -24.56
CA GLU A 150 8.43 6.53 -25.98
C GLU A 150 6.97 6.33 -26.43
N THR A 151 6.15 5.71 -25.58
CA THR A 151 4.79 5.26 -25.95
C THR A 151 3.68 6.04 -25.24
N GLY A 152 4.00 6.76 -24.16
CA GLY A 152 3.04 7.41 -23.27
C GLY A 152 2.32 6.46 -22.30
N VAL A 153 2.46 5.14 -22.46
CA VAL A 153 1.78 4.12 -21.65
C VAL A 153 2.58 3.86 -20.36
N ALA A 154 1.89 3.80 -19.22
CA ALA A 154 2.52 3.46 -17.95
C ALA A 154 2.80 1.96 -17.87
N ILE A 155 4.07 1.59 -17.70
CA ILE A 155 4.52 0.20 -17.55
C ILE A 155 4.83 -0.05 -16.07
N PRO A 156 4.16 -0.99 -15.40
CA PRO A 156 4.49 -1.38 -14.03
C PRO A 156 5.90 -2.00 -13.95
N ALA A 157 6.64 -1.71 -12.88
CA ALA A 157 7.97 -2.29 -12.62
C ALA A 157 8.05 -3.00 -11.25
N THR A 158 6.89 -3.38 -10.69
CA THR A 158 6.75 -3.98 -9.36
C THR A 158 7.02 -5.48 -9.34
N ASP A 159 6.69 -6.18 -10.41
CA ASP A 159 6.88 -7.62 -10.57
C ASP A 159 7.05 -8.01 -12.05
N PRO A 160 7.75 -9.12 -12.37
CA PRO A 160 8.06 -9.51 -13.75
C PRO A 160 6.84 -9.70 -14.64
N GLU A 161 5.74 -10.26 -14.13
CA GLU A 161 4.54 -10.49 -14.93
C GLU A 161 3.88 -9.17 -15.35
N SER A 162 3.61 -8.29 -14.38
CA SER A 162 3.01 -6.98 -14.65
C SER A 162 3.88 -6.15 -15.59
N PHE A 163 5.20 -6.27 -15.47
CA PHE A 163 6.16 -5.60 -16.35
C PHE A 163 6.07 -6.09 -17.80
N ILE A 164 6.05 -7.42 -18.02
CA ILE A 164 5.94 -7.99 -19.37
C ILE A 164 4.58 -7.67 -20.00
N ARG A 165 3.48 -7.80 -19.24
CA ARG A 165 2.14 -7.46 -19.73
C ARG A 165 2.02 -5.97 -20.07
N GLY A 166 2.48 -5.08 -19.19
CA GLY A 166 2.49 -3.64 -19.46
C GLY A 166 3.39 -3.26 -20.64
N SER A 167 4.51 -3.97 -20.84
CA SER A 167 5.37 -3.79 -22.02
C SER A 167 4.70 -4.26 -23.31
N ALA A 168 3.88 -5.32 -23.25
CA ALA A 168 3.06 -5.77 -24.37
C ALA A 168 1.97 -4.73 -24.73
N ASP A 169 1.29 -4.19 -23.73
CA ASP A 169 0.27 -3.14 -23.89
C ASP A 169 0.87 -1.84 -24.46
N ALA A 170 2.10 -1.51 -24.07
CA ALA A 170 2.88 -0.42 -24.66
C ALA A 170 3.40 -0.73 -26.09
N GLY A 171 3.19 -1.95 -26.59
CA GLY A 171 3.60 -2.37 -27.93
C GLY A 171 5.10 -2.65 -28.10
N LEU A 172 5.85 -2.77 -27.00
CA LEU A 172 7.30 -3.00 -27.01
C LEU A 172 7.68 -4.46 -27.27
N LEU A 173 6.74 -5.37 -26.99
CA LEU A 173 6.88 -6.82 -27.18
C LEU A 173 5.53 -7.44 -27.47
N ARG A 174 5.52 -8.73 -27.81
CA ARG A 174 4.29 -9.54 -27.93
C ARG A 174 4.41 -10.81 -27.12
N ILE A 175 3.36 -11.12 -26.37
CA ILE A 175 3.20 -12.39 -25.68
C ILE A 175 2.60 -13.39 -26.67
N LEU A 176 3.24 -14.53 -26.85
CA LEU A 176 2.81 -15.61 -27.72
C LEU A 176 2.11 -16.68 -26.87
N HIS A 177 0.95 -17.14 -27.34
CA HIS A 177 0.15 -18.22 -26.75
C HIS A 177 0.54 -19.59 -27.33
#